data_AF-A0A4Q5Z6X9-F1
#
_entry.id   AF-A0A4Q5Z6X9-F1
#
_cell.length_a   1.000
_cell.length_b   1.000
_cell.length_c   1.000
_cell.angle_alpha   90.00
_cell.angle_beta   90.00
_cell.angle_gamma   90.00
#
_symmetry.space_group_name_H-M   'P 1'
#
loop_
_entity.id
_entity.type
_entity.pdbx_description
1 polymer ?
#
loop_
_entity_poly.entity_id
_entity_poly.type
_entity_poly.pdbx_seq_one_letter_code
_entity_poly.pdbx_strand_id
1 'polypeptide(L)'
;TKGAALSLHAKAAMYQKKWAEVLALTNQVMTMGYDLFPDYEKQFRVENENNVESVFEIQNTYLPGNCDASNSQYSQVQGVKGIRGGGWGFNVPTAELASAYEPNDPRRDATIIFRGETTPQGDAIPATGVNPRFNQKSYVPFSRYVECSEGSEQNVRVIRFAEVLLMNAEAANELNNLTQARTSLNRVRARARGGNPAVLPDVTANDQATLRTAIWRERRVELAMEFDRFFDVIRQGRGKEVFGPKGFTENKNELMPIPQAEIDISAGLLTQNPGY
;
A
#
# COMPACT_ATOMS: atom_id res chain seq x y z
N THR A 1 -17.97 0.40 -8.23
CA THR A 1 -18.10 0.80 -9.65
C THR A 1 -17.64 -0.35 -10.55
N LYS A 2 -17.85 -0.29 -11.88
CA LYS A 2 -17.28 -1.28 -12.82
C LYS A 2 -15.74 -1.30 -12.76
N GLY A 3 -15.10 -0.13 -12.61
CA GLY A 3 -13.64 -0.03 -12.44
C GLY A 3 -13.13 -0.78 -11.21
N ALA A 4 -13.79 -0.64 -10.05
CA ALA A 4 -13.46 -1.40 -8.84
C ALA A 4 -13.52 -2.91 -9.04
N ALA A 5 -14.58 -3.41 -9.68
CA ALA A 5 -14.72 -4.85 -9.96
C ALA A 5 -13.63 -5.37 -10.90
N LEU A 6 -13.33 -4.64 -11.97
CA LEU A 6 -12.27 -5.01 -12.92
C LEU A 6 -10.87 -4.98 -12.28
N SER A 7 -10.58 -3.98 -11.45
CA SER A 7 -9.28 -3.88 -10.77
C SER A 7 -9.09 -4.98 -9.73
N LEU A 8 -10.14 -5.30 -8.95
CA LEU A 8 -10.08 -6.42 -8.01
C LEU A 8 -9.93 -7.75 -8.75
N HIS A 9 -10.62 -7.91 -9.88
CA HIS A 9 -10.47 -9.09 -10.72
C HIS A 9 -9.04 -9.21 -11.28
N ALA A 10 -8.45 -8.12 -11.76
CA ALA A 10 -7.06 -8.10 -12.21
C ALA A 10 -6.09 -8.51 -11.08
N LYS A 11 -6.32 -8.02 -9.85
CA LYS A 11 -5.51 -8.40 -8.67
C LYS A 11 -5.63 -9.89 -8.37
N ALA A 12 -6.85 -10.45 -8.38
CA ALA A 12 -7.06 -11.88 -8.19
C ALA A 12 -6.44 -12.74 -9.32
N ALA A 13 -6.53 -12.30 -10.57
CA ALA A 13 -5.90 -12.95 -11.73
C ALA A 13 -4.37 -12.90 -11.64
N MET A 14 -3.81 -11.79 -11.15
CA MET A 14 -2.37 -11.63 -10.92
C MET A 14 -1.84 -12.64 -9.90
N TYR A 15 -2.58 -12.88 -8.82
CA TYR A 15 -2.20 -13.87 -7.80
C TYR A 15 -2.21 -15.30 -8.37
N GLN A 16 -3.02 -15.55 -9.39
CA GLN A 16 -3.07 -16.81 -10.15
C GLN A 16 -2.12 -16.84 -11.35
N LYS A 17 -1.29 -15.81 -11.55
CA LYS A 17 -0.36 -15.67 -12.69
C LYS A 17 -1.06 -15.71 -14.07
N LYS A 18 -2.32 -15.29 -14.15
CA LYS A 18 -3.10 -15.21 -15.40
C LYS A 18 -2.79 -13.92 -16.16
N TRP A 19 -1.54 -13.76 -16.60
CA TRP A 19 -1.00 -12.48 -17.08
C TRP A 19 -1.76 -11.85 -18.25
N ALA A 20 -2.22 -12.65 -19.21
CA ALA A 20 -3.03 -12.15 -20.34
C ALA A 20 -4.35 -11.51 -19.86
N GLU A 21 -4.99 -12.10 -18.86
CA GLU A 21 -6.20 -11.59 -18.25
C GLU A 21 -5.92 -10.32 -17.44
N VAL A 22 -4.85 -10.29 -16.64
CA VAL A 22 -4.43 -9.08 -15.91
C VAL A 22 -4.20 -7.91 -16.86
N LEU A 23 -3.47 -8.14 -17.96
CA LEU A 23 -3.19 -7.11 -18.95
C LEU A 23 -4.48 -6.59 -19.60
N ALA A 24 -5.39 -7.49 -20.01
CA ALA A 24 -6.65 -7.12 -20.62
C ALA A 24 -7.56 -6.31 -19.67
N LEU A 25 -7.67 -6.74 -18.41
CA LEU A 25 -8.50 -6.06 -17.40
C LEU A 25 -7.93 -4.70 -17.03
N THR A 26 -6.63 -4.60 -16.79
CA THR A 26 -5.98 -3.32 -16.45
C THR A 26 -6.02 -2.33 -17.62
N ASN A 27 -5.85 -2.78 -18.87
CA ASN A 27 -6.04 -1.94 -20.05
C ASN A 27 -7.45 -1.36 -20.14
N GLN A 28 -8.49 -2.14 -19.78
CA GLN A 28 -9.86 -1.61 -19.71
C GLN A 28 -9.99 -0.55 -18.63
N VAL A 29 -9.47 -0.78 -17.42
CA VAL A 29 -9.57 0.21 -16.33
C VAL A 29 -8.85 1.51 -16.68
N MET A 30 -7.71 1.43 -17.37
CA MET A 30 -6.93 2.59 -17.82
C MET A 30 -7.67 3.53 -18.79
N THR A 31 -8.80 3.11 -19.38
CA THR A 31 -9.64 3.95 -20.25
C THR A 31 -10.89 4.49 -19.55
N MET A 32 -11.08 4.21 -18.26
CA MET A 32 -12.31 4.55 -17.52
C MET A 32 -12.29 5.93 -16.84
N GLY A 33 -11.32 6.79 -17.17
CA GLY A 33 -11.24 8.16 -16.63
C GLY A 33 -10.52 8.30 -15.29
N TYR A 34 -9.92 7.23 -14.76
CA TYR A 34 -8.99 7.33 -13.63
C TYR A 34 -7.63 7.89 -14.08
N ASP A 35 -6.94 8.56 -13.17
CA ASP A 35 -5.59 9.10 -13.39
C ASP A 35 -4.80 9.10 -12.07
N LEU A 36 -3.49 9.29 -12.14
CA LEU A 36 -2.67 9.52 -10.96
C LEU A 36 -2.96 10.91 -10.40
N PHE A 37 -3.25 10.98 -9.11
CA PHE A 37 -3.41 12.25 -8.42
C PHE A 37 -2.05 12.97 -8.38
N PRO A 38 -1.97 14.26 -8.75
CA PRO A 38 -0.67 14.91 -8.94
C PRO A 38 0.22 14.94 -7.70
N ASP A 39 -0.38 15.16 -6.52
CA ASP A 39 0.35 15.31 -5.26
C ASP A 39 0.25 14.03 -4.41
N TYR A 40 1.32 13.23 -4.43
CA TYR A 40 1.35 11.92 -3.77
C TYR A 40 1.09 11.97 -2.26
N GLU A 41 1.49 13.04 -1.57
CA GLU A 41 1.27 13.17 -0.13
C GLU A 41 -0.21 13.50 0.14
N LYS A 42 -0.75 14.46 -0.62
CA LYS A 42 -2.10 14.97 -0.40
C LYS A 42 -3.20 13.98 -0.75
N GLN A 43 -2.99 13.02 -1.67
CA GLN A 43 -4.03 12.02 -1.99
C GLN A 43 -4.46 11.20 -0.77
N PHE A 44 -3.64 11.13 0.29
CA PHE A 44 -3.96 10.42 1.51
C PHE A 44 -4.67 11.27 2.57
N ARG A 45 -5.01 12.52 2.26
CA ARG A 45 -5.72 13.42 3.19
C ARG A 45 -7.23 13.36 2.98
N VAL A 46 -7.99 13.68 4.02
CA VAL A 46 -9.46 13.59 4.03
C VAL A 46 -10.05 14.51 2.95
N GLU A 47 -9.42 15.65 2.71
CA GLU A 47 -9.80 16.64 1.71
C GLU A 47 -9.72 16.11 0.27
N ASN A 48 -8.97 15.02 0.03
CA ASN A 48 -8.77 14.43 -1.30
C ASN A 48 -9.29 12.99 -1.38
N GLU A 49 -10.23 12.60 -0.53
CA GLU A 49 -10.92 11.32 -0.66
C GLU A 49 -11.71 11.24 -1.97
N ASN A 50 -11.82 10.04 -2.53
CA ASN A 50 -12.51 9.81 -3.80
C ASN A 50 -11.99 10.68 -4.96
N ASN A 51 -10.70 11.08 -4.89
CA ASN A 51 -10.04 11.79 -5.98
C ASN A 51 -9.90 10.93 -7.24
N VAL A 52 -9.34 11.49 -8.31
CA VAL A 52 -9.20 10.84 -9.63
C VAL A 52 -8.41 9.52 -9.63
N GLU A 53 -7.55 9.30 -8.62
CA GLU A 53 -6.78 8.06 -8.45
C GLU A 53 -7.56 6.99 -7.68
N SER A 54 -8.64 7.35 -7.00
CA SER A 54 -9.45 6.44 -6.19
C SER A 54 -10.26 5.50 -7.07
N VAL A 55 -9.99 4.19 -6.97
CA VAL A 55 -10.77 3.16 -7.65
C VAL A 55 -11.78 2.54 -6.68
N PHE A 56 -11.35 2.28 -5.44
CA PHE A 56 -12.22 1.85 -4.36
C PHE A 56 -11.70 2.29 -3.00
N GLU A 57 -12.57 2.91 -2.22
CA GLU A 57 -12.35 3.34 -0.84
C GLU A 57 -13.43 2.75 0.08
N ILE A 58 -13.05 2.42 1.32
CA ILE A 58 -14.00 2.22 2.40
C ILE A 58 -14.30 3.59 2.99
N GLN A 59 -15.57 3.98 2.89
CA GLN A 59 -16.05 5.27 3.38
C GLN A 59 -16.14 5.26 4.90
N ASN A 60 -15.41 6.15 5.53
CA ASN A 60 -15.43 6.39 6.95
C ASN A 60 -15.94 7.81 7.21
N THR A 61 -16.54 8.03 8.37
CA THR A 61 -17.04 9.35 8.73
C THR A 61 -17.06 9.49 10.24
N TYR A 62 -16.80 10.71 10.72
CA TYR A 62 -17.05 11.06 12.10
C TYR A 62 -18.49 11.55 12.24
N LEU A 63 -19.23 10.97 13.19
CA LEU A 63 -20.58 11.35 13.55
C LEU A 63 -20.57 12.03 14.93
N PRO A 64 -20.79 13.36 15.00
CA PRO A 64 -20.76 14.09 16.25
C PRO A 64 -21.66 13.49 17.32
N GLY A 65 -21.09 13.20 18.49
CA GLY A 65 -21.81 12.64 19.64
C GLY A 65 -22.13 11.15 19.54
N ASN A 66 -21.64 10.44 18.51
CA ASN A 66 -21.86 9.00 18.34
C ASN A 66 -20.53 8.25 18.13
N CYS A 67 -19.87 7.94 19.24
CA CYS A 67 -18.60 7.20 19.27
C CYS A 67 -18.73 5.78 18.69
N ASP A 68 -19.85 5.10 18.94
CA ASP A 68 -20.10 3.73 18.46
C ASP A 68 -20.16 3.64 16.94
N ALA A 69 -20.65 4.71 16.29
CA ALA A 69 -20.71 4.81 14.84
C ALA A 69 -19.46 5.48 14.21
N SER A 70 -18.60 6.10 15.03
CA SER A 70 -17.32 6.70 14.61
C SER A 70 -16.15 5.75 14.90
N ASN A 71 -16.32 4.48 14.53
CA ASN A 71 -15.53 3.36 15.06
C ASN A 71 -14.38 2.89 14.15
N SER A 72 -14.09 3.60 13.06
CA SER A 72 -12.93 3.27 12.23
C SER A 72 -11.64 3.52 13.00
N GLN A 73 -10.86 2.46 13.23
CA GLN A 73 -9.57 2.52 13.92
C GLN A 73 -8.37 2.51 12.96
N TYR A 74 -8.60 2.69 11.65
CA TYR A 74 -7.55 2.61 10.63
C TYR A 74 -6.37 3.55 10.93
N SER A 75 -6.66 4.82 11.21
CA SER A 75 -5.65 5.84 11.54
C SER A 75 -5.17 5.68 12.98
N GLN A 76 -6.08 5.48 13.93
CA GLN A 76 -5.80 5.31 15.36
C GLN A 76 -4.75 4.23 15.65
N VAL A 77 -4.89 3.04 15.06
CA VAL A 77 -3.97 1.92 15.31
C VAL A 77 -2.53 2.26 14.93
N GLN A 78 -2.34 3.05 13.87
CA GLN A 78 -1.04 3.28 13.24
C GLN A 78 -0.46 4.68 13.52
N GLY A 79 -1.26 5.56 14.11
CA GLY A 79 -0.95 6.96 14.37
C GLY A 79 0.18 7.17 15.38
N VAL A 80 0.61 8.42 15.50
CA VAL A 80 1.75 8.82 16.33
C VAL A 80 1.46 8.57 17.81
N LYS A 81 2.27 7.74 18.46
CA LYS A 81 2.06 7.38 19.87
C LYS A 81 2.46 8.49 20.82
N GLY A 82 1.65 8.69 21.87
CA GLY A 82 2.01 9.52 23.03
C GLY A 82 1.69 11.01 22.87
N ILE A 83 0.84 11.37 21.91
CA ILE A 83 0.36 12.73 21.70
C ILE A 83 -1.15 12.74 21.44
N ARG A 84 -1.83 13.80 21.89
CA ARG A 84 -3.27 14.00 21.64
C ARG A 84 -3.51 14.16 20.14
N GLY A 85 -4.52 13.46 19.61
CA GLY A 85 -4.78 13.42 18.16
C GLY A 85 -3.89 12.46 17.39
N GLY A 86 -2.93 11.82 18.07
CA GLY A 86 -2.12 10.75 17.51
C GLY A 86 -2.86 9.40 17.53
N GLY A 87 -2.14 8.33 17.86
CA GLY A 87 -2.68 6.98 17.89
C GLY A 87 -1.85 6.03 18.74
N TRP A 88 -1.91 4.73 18.45
CA TRP A 88 -1.30 3.69 19.28
C TRP A 88 0.14 3.35 18.88
N GLY A 89 0.57 3.78 17.70
CA GLY A 89 1.90 3.54 17.17
C GLY A 89 2.17 2.09 16.76
N PHE A 90 1.16 1.35 16.31
CA PHE A 90 1.39 0.05 15.69
C PHE A 90 1.76 0.21 14.21
N ASN A 91 2.10 -0.91 13.56
CA ASN A 91 2.53 -0.93 12.15
C ASN A 91 3.70 0.04 11.85
N VAL A 92 4.73 0.03 12.72
CA VAL A 92 5.89 0.92 12.61
C VAL A 92 6.66 0.62 11.31
N PRO A 93 6.84 1.58 10.38
CA PRO A 93 7.68 1.39 9.20
C PRO A 93 9.07 0.87 9.60
N THR A 94 9.66 -0.05 8.81
CA THR A 94 10.99 -0.62 9.09
C THR A 94 12.11 0.26 8.52
N ALA A 95 13.33 0.15 9.06
CA ALA A 95 14.46 0.94 8.57
C ALA A 95 14.78 0.54 7.13
N GLU A 96 14.62 -0.75 6.84
CA GLU A 96 14.75 -1.35 5.52
C GLU A 96 13.69 -0.83 4.52
N LEU A 97 12.47 -0.48 4.96
CA LEU A 97 11.52 0.25 4.12
C LEU A 97 11.97 1.70 3.86
N ALA A 98 12.40 2.43 4.90
CA ALA A 98 12.89 3.80 4.74
C ALA A 98 14.09 3.88 3.77
N SER A 99 14.98 2.88 3.82
CA SER A 99 16.13 2.76 2.91
C SER A 99 15.81 2.19 1.53
N ALA A 100 14.57 1.72 1.28
CA ALA A 100 14.18 1.19 -0.04
C ALA A 100 13.91 2.29 -1.07
N TYR A 101 13.58 3.50 -0.61
CA TYR A 101 13.38 4.67 -1.47
C TYR A 101 14.69 5.09 -2.11
N GLU A 102 14.64 5.44 -3.39
CA GLU A 102 15.79 6.01 -4.11
C GLU A 102 16.15 7.40 -3.54
N PRO A 103 17.40 7.86 -3.69
CA PRO A 103 17.79 9.19 -3.25
C PRO A 103 16.85 10.27 -3.80
N ASN A 104 16.40 11.17 -2.93
CA ASN A 104 15.47 12.26 -3.24
C ASN A 104 14.06 11.83 -3.71
N ASP A 105 13.68 10.55 -3.58
CA ASP A 105 12.30 10.12 -3.85
C ASP A 105 11.34 10.76 -2.81
N PRO A 106 10.44 11.67 -3.21
CA PRO A 106 9.59 12.39 -2.27
C PRO A 106 8.54 11.50 -1.61
N ARG A 107 8.30 10.28 -2.14
CA ARG A 107 7.36 9.34 -1.54
C ARG A 107 7.83 8.81 -0.20
N ARG A 108 9.13 8.90 0.13
CA ARG A 108 9.65 8.46 1.43
C ARG A 108 8.97 9.22 2.56
N ASP A 109 9.06 10.54 2.51
CA ASP A 109 8.53 11.41 3.58
C ASP A 109 7.00 11.56 3.47
N ALA A 110 6.42 11.29 2.31
CA ALA A 110 4.97 11.16 2.15
C ALA A 110 4.40 9.80 2.62
N THR A 111 5.25 8.81 2.88
CA THR A 111 4.84 7.48 3.40
C THR A 111 5.18 7.30 4.87
N ILE A 112 6.28 7.88 5.33
CA ILE A 112 6.85 7.65 6.66
C ILE A 112 6.94 8.97 7.39
N ILE A 113 6.31 9.02 8.57
CA ILE A 113 6.61 10.04 9.57
C ILE A 113 7.88 9.61 10.32
N PHE A 114 8.83 10.51 10.51
CA PHE A 114 9.99 10.35 11.38
C PHE A 114 9.80 11.12 12.69
N ARG A 115 10.20 10.51 13.82
CA ARG A 115 10.17 11.21 15.10
C ARG A 115 11.02 12.49 15.06
N GLY A 116 10.57 13.55 15.72
CA GLY A 116 11.28 14.83 15.80
C GLY A 116 11.11 15.75 14.59
N GLU A 117 10.36 15.34 13.56
CA GLU A 117 10.02 16.23 12.44
C GLU A 117 8.72 16.99 12.68
N THR A 118 8.41 17.90 11.75
CA THR A 118 7.09 18.54 11.66
C THR A 118 6.42 18.08 10.38
N THR A 119 5.19 17.61 10.46
CA THR A 119 4.43 17.17 9.28
C THR A 119 4.17 18.36 8.32
N PRO A 120 3.88 18.11 7.03
CA PRO A 120 3.48 19.17 6.10
C PRO A 120 2.27 19.99 6.58
N GLN A 121 1.45 19.43 7.46
CA GLN A 121 0.26 20.05 8.06
C GLN A 121 0.56 20.82 9.36
N GLY A 122 1.82 20.81 9.83
CA GLY A 122 2.29 21.63 10.95
C GLY A 122 2.34 20.92 12.29
N ASP A 123 2.08 19.62 12.35
CA ASP A 123 2.13 18.89 13.61
C ASP A 123 3.56 18.49 13.97
N ALA A 124 4.00 18.92 15.16
CA ALA A 124 5.30 18.56 15.71
C ALA A 124 5.27 17.13 16.28
N ILE A 125 6.14 16.26 15.75
CA ILE A 125 6.25 14.88 16.19
C ILE A 125 7.28 14.78 17.32
N PRO A 126 6.96 14.17 18.48
CA PRO A 126 7.89 14.06 19.60
C PRO A 126 9.25 13.50 19.18
N ALA A 127 10.34 14.18 19.56
CA ALA A 127 11.70 13.74 19.26
C ALA A 127 12.13 12.49 20.08
N THR A 128 11.42 12.23 21.18
CA THR A 128 11.61 11.06 22.04
C THR A 128 10.36 10.19 22.03
N GLY A 129 10.53 8.89 22.27
CA GLY A 129 9.43 7.93 22.21
C GLY A 129 9.91 6.54 21.79
N VAL A 130 9.03 5.56 21.96
CA VAL A 130 9.33 4.14 21.70
C VAL A 130 9.57 3.90 20.20
N ASN A 131 8.78 4.55 19.34
CA ASN A 131 8.83 4.32 17.90
C ASN A 131 9.64 5.41 17.20
N PRO A 132 10.55 5.05 16.29
CA PRO A 132 11.30 6.02 15.50
C PRO A 132 10.49 6.58 14.33
N ARG A 133 9.43 5.90 13.89
CA ARG A 133 8.70 6.15 12.65
C ARG A 133 7.21 5.80 12.79
N PHE A 134 6.36 6.41 11.96
CA PHE A 134 4.90 6.14 11.88
C PHE A 134 4.40 6.19 10.43
N ASN A 135 3.16 5.75 10.20
CA ASN A 135 2.56 5.72 8.86
C ASN A 135 1.96 7.08 8.46
N GLN A 136 2.59 7.79 7.51
CA GLN A 136 2.11 9.10 7.00
C GLN A 136 0.85 8.96 6.13
N LYS A 137 0.58 7.78 5.55
CA LYS A 137 -0.61 7.55 4.70
C LYS A 137 -1.89 7.38 5.51
N SER A 138 -1.78 6.97 6.77
CA SER A 138 -2.91 6.89 7.71
C SER A 138 -2.96 8.08 8.66
N TYR A 139 -2.09 9.08 8.48
CA TYR A 139 -2.05 10.25 9.33
C TYR A 139 -3.21 11.19 9.01
N VAL A 140 -3.83 11.70 10.08
CA VAL A 140 -4.83 12.75 10.09
C VAL A 140 -4.28 13.86 11.00
N PRO A 141 -4.31 15.14 10.56
CA PRO A 141 -3.80 16.24 11.37
C PRO A 141 -4.41 16.28 12.78
N PHE A 142 -3.57 16.53 13.79
CA PHE A 142 -3.98 16.53 15.20
C PHE A 142 -4.98 17.64 15.50
N SER A 143 -5.01 18.69 14.68
CA SER A 143 -6.03 19.74 14.72
C SER A 143 -7.46 19.25 14.41
N ARG A 144 -7.59 18.09 13.75
CA ARG A 144 -8.88 17.43 13.46
C ARG A 144 -9.33 16.47 14.57
N TYR A 145 -8.51 16.29 15.60
CA TYR A 145 -8.88 15.44 16.73
C TYR A 145 -10.15 15.92 17.41
N VAL A 146 -11.08 14.99 17.60
CA VAL A 146 -12.28 15.17 18.41
C VAL A 146 -12.42 13.95 19.32
N GLU A 147 -13.18 14.09 20.41
CA GLU A 147 -13.40 12.98 21.33
C GLU A 147 -13.95 11.76 20.59
N CYS A 148 -13.43 10.57 20.91
CA CYS A 148 -13.68 9.30 20.21
C CYS A 148 -13.23 9.21 18.74
N SER A 149 -12.56 10.22 18.18
CA SER A 149 -12.01 10.17 16.82
C SER A 149 -10.54 10.55 16.78
N GLU A 150 -9.71 9.54 16.56
CA GLU A 150 -8.30 9.66 16.22
C GLU A 150 -8.12 9.36 14.73
N GLY A 151 -8.80 10.17 13.90
CA GLY A 151 -8.84 10.01 12.44
C GLY A 151 -9.90 9.01 11.95
N SER A 152 -10.97 8.78 12.71
CA SER A 152 -12.04 7.83 12.34
C SER A 152 -12.80 8.23 11.07
N GLU A 153 -12.60 9.45 10.57
CA GLU A 153 -13.18 9.98 9.35
C GLU A 153 -12.36 9.68 8.10
N GLN A 154 -11.11 9.23 8.22
CA GLN A 154 -10.25 9.00 7.06
C GLN A 154 -10.63 7.70 6.36
N ASN A 155 -10.92 7.77 5.06
CA ASN A 155 -11.20 6.59 4.25
C ASN A 155 -9.99 5.66 4.14
N VAL A 156 -10.28 4.36 4.06
CA VAL A 156 -9.27 3.36 3.72
C VAL A 156 -9.25 3.19 2.21
N ARG A 157 -8.09 3.48 1.59
CA ARG A 157 -7.89 3.34 0.15
C ARG A 157 -7.54 1.89 -0.11
N VAL A 158 -8.46 1.17 -0.74
CA VAL A 158 -8.33 -0.28 -0.97
C VAL A 158 -7.69 -0.55 -2.32
N ILE A 159 -8.10 0.20 -3.35
CA ILE A 159 -7.53 0.13 -4.69
C ILE A 159 -7.38 1.55 -5.23
N ARG A 160 -6.17 1.89 -5.67
CA ARG A 160 -5.85 3.14 -6.35
C ARG A 160 -5.30 2.87 -7.75
N PHE A 161 -5.39 3.86 -8.62
CA PHE A 161 -5.00 3.72 -10.02
C PHE A 161 -3.49 3.44 -10.21
N ALA A 162 -2.62 3.89 -9.30
CA ALA A 162 -1.21 3.48 -9.30
C ALA A 162 -1.03 1.95 -9.21
N GLU A 163 -1.86 1.25 -8.44
CA GLU A 163 -1.81 -0.22 -8.39
C GLU A 163 -2.21 -0.84 -9.73
N VAL A 164 -3.23 -0.29 -10.41
CA VAL A 164 -3.66 -0.75 -11.73
C VAL A 164 -2.52 -0.63 -12.75
N LEU A 165 -1.80 0.49 -12.74
CA LEU A 165 -0.63 0.69 -13.60
C LEU A 165 0.48 -0.31 -13.30
N LEU A 166 0.72 -0.62 -12.02
CA LEU A 166 1.78 -1.55 -11.63
C LEU A 166 1.41 -3.01 -11.89
N MET A 167 0.13 -3.39 -11.77
CA MET A 167 -0.37 -4.69 -12.24
C MET A 167 -0.25 -4.81 -13.77
N ASN A 168 -0.56 -3.73 -14.50
CA ASN A 168 -0.37 -3.66 -15.95
C ASN A 168 1.10 -3.83 -16.34
N ALA A 169 2.00 -3.13 -15.63
CA ALA A 169 3.44 -3.21 -15.88
C ALA A 169 3.98 -4.62 -15.66
N GLU A 170 3.59 -5.25 -14.55
CA GLU A 170 3.99 -6.63 -14.22
C GLU A 170 3.48 -7.61 -15.28
N ALA A 171 2.18 -7.60 -15.58
CA ALA A 171 1.59 -8.48 -16.58
C ALA A 171 2.18 -8.29 -17.98
N ALA A 172 2.40 -7.04 -18.41
CA ALA A 172 3.04 -6.75 -19.69
C ALA A 172 4.48 -7.30 -19.74
N ASN A 173 5.25 -7.18 -18.66
CA ASN A 173 6.59 -7.73 -18.58
C ASN A 173 6.59 -9.27 -18.66
N GLU A 174 5.70 -9.94 -17.93
CA GLU A 174 5.56 -11.41 -17.98
C GLU A 174 5.17 -11.92 -19.38
N LEU A 175 4.43 -11.13 -20.14
CA LEU A 175 4.08 -11.41 -21.54
C LEU A 175 5.13 -10.91 -22.55
N ASN A 176 6.30 -10.49 -22.07
CA ASN A 176 7.42 -9.98 -22.87
C ASN A 176 7.10 -8.70 -23.68
N ASN A 177 6.06 -7.96 -23.30
CA ASN A 177 5.75 -6.63 -23.82
C ASN A 177 6.45 -5.55 -22.98
N LEU A 178 7.78 -5.48 -23.14
CA LEU A 178 8.64 -4.62 -22.31
C LEU A 178 8.36 -3.12 -22.52
N THR A 179 7.90 -2.72 -23.72
CA THR A 179 7.53 -1.33 -24.00
C THR A 179 6.32 -0.92 -23.16
N GLN A 180 5.24 -1.69 -23.16
CA GLN A 180 4.07 -1.40 -22.32
C GLN A 180 4.43 -1.42 -20.83
N ALA A 181 5.25 -2.39 -20.42
CA ALA A 181 5.69 -2.50 -19.04
C ALA A 181 6.42 -1.24 -18.55
N ARG A 182 7.39 -0.73 -19.34
CA ARG A 182 8.07 0.53 -19.04
C ARG A 182 7.14 1.72 -19.05
N THR A 183 6.20 1.81 -20.00
CA THR A 183 5.22 2.91 -20.06
C THR A 183 4.42 3.02 -18.77
N SER A 184 3.83 1.92 -18.31
CA SER A 184 3.02 1.91 -17.07
C SER A 184 3.86 2.15 -15.81
N LEU A 185 5.05 1.54 -15.74
CA LEU A 185 6.01 1.75 -14.64
C LEU A 185 6.47 3.22 -14.54
N ASN A 186 6.92 3.79 -15.66
CA ASN A 186 7.48 5.14 -15.68
C ASN A 186 6.40 6.21 -15.47
N ARG A 187 5.12 5.93 -15.76
CA ARG A 187 4.02 6.83 -15.40
C ARG A 187 3.93 7.06 -13.88
N VAL A 188 4.11 6.01 -13.08
CA VAL A 188 4.15 6.11 -11.61
C VAL A 188 5.37 6.92 -11.15
N ARG A 189 6.55 6.62 -11.70
CA ARG A 189 7.80 7.34 -11.40
C ARG A 189 7.75 8.82 -11.82
N ALA A 190 7.09 9.12 -12.94
CA ALA A 190 6.92 10.48 -13.46
C ALA A 190 6.00 11.31 -12.56
N ARG A 191 4.90 10.74 -12.03
CA ARG A 191 4.10 11.42 -11.00
C ARG A 191 4.94 11.69 -9.77
N ALA A 192 5.63 10.67 -9.26
CA ALA A 192 6.37 10.76 -8.00
C ALA A 192 7.41 11.90 -8.03
N ARG A 193 8.13 12.11 -9.14
CA ARG A 193 9.14 13.17 -9.21
C ARG A 193 8.60 14.59 -9.40
N GLY A 194 7.28 14.78 -9.59
CA GLY A 194 6.65 16.11 -9.65
C GLY A 194 7.24 17.06 -10.69
N GLY A 195 7.70 16.53 -11.84
CA GLY A 195 8.35 17.31 -12.89
C GLY A 195 9.84 17.61 -12.68
N ASN A 196 10.47 17.11 -11.62
CA ASN A 196 11.92 17.22 -11.42
C ASN A 196 12.65 16.05 -12.12
N PRO A 197 13.32 16.27 -13.28
CA PRO A 197 13.96 15.18 -14.03
C PRO A 197 15.20 14.60 -13.33
N ALA A 198 15.76 15.29 -12.34
CA ALA A 198 16.91 14.80 -11.57
C ALA A 198 16.54 13.73 -10.53
N VAL A 199 15.23 13.50 -10.31
CA VAL A 199 14.71 12.55 -9.34
C VAL A 199 14.03 11.40 -10.08
N LEU A 200 14.25 10.17 -9.58
CA LEU A 200 13.61 8.93 -10.04
C LEU A 200 13.66 8.70 -11.56
N PRO A 201 14.82 8.72 -12.25
CA PRO A 201 14.89 8.61 -13.71
C PRO A 201 14.06 7.44 -14.27
N ASP A 202 13.63 7.58 -15.53
CA ASP A 202 12.88 6.53 -16.21
C ASP A 202 13.66 5.22 -16.22
N VAL A 203 12.96 4.13 -15.93
CA VAL A 203 13.52 2.79 -16.05
C VAL A 203 13.63 2.45 -17.53
N THR A 204 14.87 2.21 -17.99
CA THR A 204 15.21 1.90 -19.38
C THR A 204 15.53 0.43 -19.62
N ALA A 205 15.31 -0.43 -18.62
CA ALA A 205 15.59 -1.86 -18.70
C ALA A 205 14.90 -2.51 -19.92
N ASN A 206 15.69 -3.26 -20.69
CA ASN A 206 15.28 -3.86 -21.96
C ASN A 206 15.28 -5.39 -21.94
N ASP A 207 15.44 -5.99 -20.75
CA ASP A 207 15.27 -7.42 -20.52
C ASP A 207 14.22 -7.65 -19.43
N GLN A 208 13.58 -8.82 -19.51
CA GLN A 208 12.45 -9.16 -18.66
C GLN A 208 12.82 -9.26 -17.17
N ALA A 209 14.02 -9.76 -16.84
CA ALA A 209 14.41 -10.03 -15.46
C ALA A 209 14.75 -8.74 -14.70
N THR A 210 15.51 -7.85 -15.32
CA THR A 210 15.83 -6.53 -14.76
C THR A 210 14.56 -5.69 -14.63
N LEU A 211 13.70 -5.68 -15.66
CA LEU A 211 12.45 -4.93 -15.61
C LEU A 211 11.48 -5.48 -14.55
N ARG A 212 11.38 -6.80 -14.39
CA ARG A 212 10.61 -7.44 -13.30
C ARG A 212 11.07 -6.93 -11.93
N THR A 213 12.38 -6.91 -11.70
CA THR A 213 12.96 -6.45 -10.43
C THR A 213 12.66 -4.97 -10.19
N ALA A 214 12.74 -4.14 -11.23
CA ALA A 214 12.37 -2.73 -11.15
C ALA A 214 10.87 -2.55 -10.82
N ILE A 215 9.98 -3.31 -11.46
CA ILE A 215 8.53 -3.28 -11.18
C ILE A 215 8.23 -3.68 -9.74
N TRP A 216 8.84 -4.76 -9.25
CA TRP A 216 8.67 -5.20 -7.86
C TRP A 216 9.20 -4.18 -6.84
N ARG A 217 10.31 -3.50 -7.16
CA ARG A 217 10.81 -2.39 -6.34
C ARG A 217 9.83 -1.23 -6.33
N GLU A 218 9.30 -0.85 -7.50
CA GLU A 218 8.35 0.25 -7.62
C GLU A 218 7.06 -0.05 -6.84
N ARG A 219 6.50 -1.25 -6.98
CA ARG A 219 5.34 -1.71 -6.19
C ARG A 219 5.59 -1.56 -4.70
N ARG A 220 6.78 -1.96 -4.24
CA ARG A 220 7.14 -1.88 -2.82
C ARG A 220 7.11 -0.45 -2.28
N VAL A 221 7.65 0.52 -3.02
CA VAL A 221 7.75 1.92 -2.53
C VAL A 221 6.48 2.72 -2.78
N GLU A 222 5.78 2.44 -3.88
CA GLU A 222 4.52 3.11 -4.24
C GLU A 222 3.37 2.69 -3.31
N LEU A 223 3.26 1.39 -3.02
CA LEU A 223 2.17 0.79 -2.23
C LEU A 223 2.60 0.46 -0.79
N ALA A 224 3.72 1.02 -0.34
CA ALA A 224 4.20 0.86 1.03
C ALA A 224 3.11 1.26 2.03
N MET A 225 2.92 0.48 3.09
CA MET A 225 1.91 0.69 4.13
C MET A 225 0.45 0.54 3.68
N GLU A 226 0.19 -0.10 2.53
CA GLU A 226 -1.16 -0.33 1.99
C GLU A 226 -1.50 -1.82 1.86
N PHE A 227 -1.09 -2.60 2.86
CA PHE A 227 -1.50 -4.01 3.05
C PHE A 227 -1.04 -5.04 1.99
N ASP A 228 -0.30 -4.63 0.96
CA ASP A 228 0.11 -5.54 -0.14
C ASP A 228 1.41 -6.31 0.08
N ARG A 229 2.35 -5.77 0.87
CA ARG A 229 3.75 -6.21 0.84
C ARG A 229 3.94 -7.70 1.12
N PHE A 230 3.21 -8.26 2.09
CA PHE A 230 3.30 -9.68 2.41
C PHE A 230 2.90 -10.52 1.21
N PHE A 231 1.70 -10.30 0.68
CA PHE A 231 1.15 -11.07 -0.43
C PHE A 231 1.95 -10.92 -1.72
N ASP A 232 2.47 -9.72 -2.01
CA ASP A 232 3.37 -9.49 -3.14
C ASP A 232 4.63 -10.35 -3.03
N VAL A 233 5.28 -10.40 -1.86
CA VAL A 233 6.49 -11.22 -1.66
C VAL A 233 6.19 -12.72 -1.79
N ILE A 234 5.07 -13.19 -1.24
CA ILE A 234 4.68 -14.61 -1.31
C ILE A 234 4.38 -15.03 -2.76
N ARG A 235 3.53 -14.28 -3.49
CA ARG A 235 3.20 -14.64 -4.89
C ARG A 235 4.40 -14.57 -5.84
N GLN A 236 5.39 -13.74 -5.50
CA GLN A 236 6.67 -13.63 -6.22
C GLN A 236 7.64 -14.78 -5.90
N GLY A 237 7.34 -15.63 -4.92
CA GLY A 237 8.21 -16.74 -4.51
C GLY A 237 9.42 -16.29 -3.69
N ARG A 238 9.32 -15.16 -2.98
CA ARG A 238 10.45 -14.50 -2.29
C ARG A 238 10.32 -14.49 -0.77
N GLY A 239 9.41 -15.30 -0.23
CA GLY A 239 9.13 -15.36 1.21
C GLY A 239 10.37 -15.58 2.05
N LYS A 240 11.19 -16.59 1.72
CA LYS A 240 12.44 -16.88 2.42
C LYS A 240 13.48 -15.77 2.30
N GLU A 241 13.67 -15.24 1.09
CA GLU A 241 14.65 -14.17 0.83
C GLU A 241 14.35 -12.94 1.71
N VAL A 242 13.08 -12.51 1.75
CA VAL A 242 12.69 -11.23 2.36
C VAL A 242 12.33 -11.39 3.84
N PHE A 243 11.64 -12.47 4.21
CA PHE A 243 11.10 -12.67 5.56
C PHE A 243 11.84 -13.75 6.35
N GLY A 244 12.74 -14.54 5.73
CA GLY A 244 13.52 -15.57 6.42
C GLY A 244 14.28 -15.04 7.65
N PRO A 245 14.99 -13.89 7.55
CA PRO A 245 15.63 -13.27 8.71
C PRO A 245 14.68 -12.84 9.83
N LYS A 246 13.37 -12.85 9.60
CA LYS A 246 12.30 -12.53 10.55
C LYS A 246 11.58 -13.78 11.07
N GLY A 247 12.07 -14.98 10.77
CA GLY A 247 11.50 -16.25 11.22
C GLY A 247 10.58 -16.94 10.21
N PHE A 248 10.52 -16.46 8.95
CA PHE A 248 9.74 -17.13 7.91
C PHE A 248 10.33 -18.50 7.57
N THR A 249 9.48 -19.52 7.55
CA THR A 249 9.76 -20.90 7.17
C THR A 249 9.03 -21.22 5.87
N GLU A 250 9.76 -21.66 4.85
CA GLU A 250 9.20 -22.10 3.56
C GLU A 250 8.27 -23.30 3.73
N ASN A 251 7.22 -23.35 2.91
CA ASN A 251 6.16 -24.36 2.93
C ASN A 251 5.36 -24.41 4.26
N LYS A 252 5.31 -23.28 4.97
CA LYS A 252 4.53 -23.08 6.20
C LYS A 252 3.97 -21.67 6.25
N ASN A 253 4.83 -20.66 6.26
CA ASN A 253 4.42 -19.28 6.53
C ASN A 253 3.88 -18.53 5.30
N GLU A 254 3.80 -19.19 4.14
CA GLU A 254 3.04 -18.72 2.98
C GLU A 254 1.53 -18.64 3.28
N LEU A 255 1.05 -19.46 4.22
CA LEU A 255 -0.34 -19.53 4.64
C LEU A 255 -0.46 -19.26 6.15
N MET A 256 -1.61 -18.71 6.55
CA MET A 256 -1.97 -18.57 7.96
C MET A 256 -2.50 -19.91 8.49
N PRO A 257 -2.29 -20.26 9.77
CA PRO A 257 -2.94 -21.42 10.36
C PRO A 257 -4.46 -21.26 10.32
N ILE A 258 -5.17 -22.33 10.01
CA ILE A 258 -6.62 -22.41 10.25
C ILE A 258 -6.81 -22.42 11.77
N PRO A 259 -7.68 -21.56 12.35
CA PRO A 259 -7.88 -21.55 13.78
C PRO A 259 -8.31 -22.92 14.32
N GLN A 260 -7.65 -23.40 15.38
CA GLN A 260 -7.87 -24.75 15.90
C GLN A 260 -9.34 -25.01 16.28
N ALA A 261 -10.01 -24.00 16.85
CA ALA A 261 -11.43 -24.09 17.19
C ALA A 261 -12.32 -24.40 15.98
N GLU A 262 -12.00 -23.85 14.80
CA GLU A 262 -12.75 -24.13 13.56
C GLU A 262 -12.51 -25.56 13.07
N ILE A 263 -11.29 -26.09 13.22
CA ILE A 263 -10.98 -27.50 12.92
C ILE A 263 -11.78 -28.42 13.85
N ASP A 264 -11.77 -28.14 15.15
CA ASP A 264 -12.44 -28.95 16.16
C ASP A 264 -13.96 -28.98 15.92
N ILE A 265 -14.58 -27.82 15.66
CA ILE A 265 -16.01 -27.71 15.38
C ILE A 265 -16.38 -28.39 14.04
N SER A 266 -15.48 -28.40 13.06
CA SER A 266 -15.72 -29.05 11.77
C SER A 266 -15.78 -30.58 11.84
N ALA A 267 -15.44 -31.19 12.98
CA ALA A 267 -15.44 -32.63 13.20
C ALA A 267 -14.66 -33.43 12.14
N GLY A 268 -13.52 -32.88 11.69
CA GLY A 268 -12.61 -33.53 10.74
C GLY A 268 -12.85 -33.16 9.27
N LEU A 269 -13.76 -32.23 8.95
CA LEU A 269 -13.93 -31.72 7.59
C LEU A 269 -12.84 -30.74 7.18
N LEU A 270 -12.33 -29.94 8.13
CA LEU A 270 -11.19 -29.05 7.90
C LEU A 270 -9.89 -29.73 8.33
N THR A 271 -8.91 -29.72 7.42
CA THR A 271 -7.54 -30.13 7.71
C THR A 271 -6.63 -28.92 7.75
N GLN A 272 -5.66 -28.92 8.66
CA GLN A 272 -4.72 -27.82 8.83
C GLN A 272 -3.87 -27.57 7.56
N ASN A 273 -3.44 -26.32 7.38
CA ASN A 273 -2.45 -25.93 6.37
C ASN A 273 -1.08 -26.58 6.65
N PRO A 274 -0.24 -26.81 5.62
CA PRO A 274 1.07 -27.43 5.79
C PRO A 274 1.93 -26.75 6.87
N GLY A 275 2.51 -27.55 7.77
CA GLY A 275 3.48 -27.10 8.78
C GLY A 275 2.91 -26.53 10.08
N TYR A 276 1.58 -26.55 10.27
CA TYR A 276 0.90 -26.16 11.51
C TYR A 276 0.23 -27.34 12.21
#